data_AF-A0A920KQA6-F1
#
_entry.id   AF-A0A920KQA6-F1
#
_cell.length_a   1.000
_cell.length_b   1.000
_cell.length_c   1.000
_cell.angle_alpha   90.00
_cell.angle_beta   90.00
_cell.angle_gamma   90.00
#
_symmetry.space_group_name_H-M   'P 1'
#
loop_
_entity.id
_entity.type
_entity.pdbx_description
1 polymer ?
#
loop_
_entity_poly.entity_id
_entity_poly.type
_entity_poly.pdbx_seq_one_letter_code
_entity_poly.pdbx_strand_id
1 'polypeptide(L)'
;MSLTETTYLVVGASFALYIFIAIRSRAGSTQEFYVAGKGIHPVANGMATAADWMSAASFISMAGLIGLSYNGYGGSVFLMGWTGGYVILAMLIAPYLRKYGSSPSRIHWRPVLL
;
A
#
# COMPACT_ATOMS: atom_id res chain seq x y z
N MET A 1 -25.02 20.85 -7.04
CA MET A 1 -24.56 19.75 -6.18
C MET A 1 -24.08 20.31 -4.87
N SER A 2 -24.60 19.81 -3.76
CA SER A 2 -24.14 20.17 -2.41
C SER A 2 -22.83 19.44 -2.05
N LEU A 3 -22.13 19.93 -1.03
CA LEU A 3 -20.88 19.31 -0.53
C LEU A 3 -21.13 17.87 -0.04
N THR A 4 -22.29 17.66 0.59
CA THR A 4 -22.74 16.37 1.10
C THR A 4 -23.04 15.38 -0.04
N GLU A 5 -23.76 15.82 -1.08
CA GLU A 5 -24.00 15.01 -2.28
C GLU A 5 -22.69 14.59 -2.96
N THR A 6 -21.75 15.51 -3.11
CA THR A 6 -20.46 15.25 -3.75
C THR A 6 -19.64 14.25 -2.92
N THR A 7 -19.64 14.42 -1.58
CA THR A 7 -18.97 13.48 -0.66
C THR A 7 -19.54 12.06 -0.81
N TYR A 8 -20.87 11.91 -0.78
CA TYR A 8 -21.49 10.59 -0.92
C TYR A 8 -21.24 9.97 -2.28
N LEU A 9 -21.25 10.76 -3.35
CA LEU A 9 -20.94 10.26 -4.68
C LEU A 9 -19.48 9.78 -4.80
N VAL A 10 -18.51 10.56 -4.31
CA VAL A 10 -17.09 10.20 -4.37
C VAL A 10 -16.79 8.97 -3.52
N VAL A 11 -17.33 8.91 -2.29
CA VAL A 11 -17.17 7.76 -1.39
C VAL A 11 -17.88 6.53 -1.97
N GLY A 12 -19.13 6.66 -2.38
CA GLY A 12 -19.89 5.54 -2.96
C GLY A 12 -19.23 4.98 -4.22
N ALA A 13 -18.76 5.87 -5.12
CA ALA A 13 -18.09 5.46 -6.35
C ALA A 13 -16.74 4.77 -6.08
N SER A 14 -15.95 5.23 -5.10
CA SER A 14 -14.66 4.60 -4.78
C SER A 14 -14.86 3.19 -4.22
N PHE A 15 -15.80 3.00 -3.29
CA PHE A 15 -16.15 1.67 -2.77
C PHE A 15 -16.69 0.75 -3.87
N ALA A 16 -17.60 1.23 -4.71
CA ALA A 16 -18.14 0.44 -5.83
C ALA A 16 -17.03 -0.01 -6.79
N LEU A 17 -16.08 0.88 -7.11
CA LEU A 17 -14.93 0.56 -7.95
C LEU A 17 -14.04 -0.52 -7.31
N TYR A 18 -13.68 -0.38 -6.03
CA TYR A 18 -12.85 -1.37 -5.33
C TYR A 18 -13.55 -2.73 -5.23
N ILE A 19 -14.86 -2.75 -4.94
CA ILE A 19 -15.65 -3.99 -4.90
C ILE A 19 -15.70 -4.65 -6.29
N PHE A 20 -15.91 -3.85 -7.34
CA PHE A 20 -15.91 -4.36 -8.71
C PHE A 20 -14.57 -5.00 -9.09
N ILE A 21 -13.45 -4.33 -8.79
CA ILE A 21 -12.11 -4.86 -9.03
C ILE A 21 -11.89 -6.14 -8.21
N ALA A 22 -12.27 -6.16 -6.93
CA ALA A 22 -12.12 -7.33 -6.07
C ALA A 22 -12.88 -8.56 -6.58
N ILE A 23 -14.11 -8.38 -7.08
CA ILE A 23 -14.91 -9.46 -7.67
C ILE A 23 -14.27 -9.96 -8.98
N ARG A 24 -13.79 -9.03 -9.82
CA ARG A 24 -13.15 -9.38 -11.11
C ARG A 24 -11.78 -10.04 -10.95
N SER A 25 -11.05 -9.71 -9.89
CA SER A 25 -9.68 -10.17 -9.64
C SER A 25 -9.60 -11.32 -8.62
N ARG A 26 -10.70 -12.04 -8.38
CA ARG A 26 -10.76 -13.13 -7.41
C ARG A 26 -9.81 -14.27 -7.80
N ALA A 27 -8.85 -14.58 -6.92
CA ALA A 27 -7.89 -15.67 -7.15
C ALA A 27 -8.58 -17.04 -7.13
N GLY A 28 -8.26 -17.91 -8.10
CA GLY A 28 -8.84 -19.24 -8.22
C GLY A 28 -8.00 -20.33 -7.54
N SER A 29 -6.71 -20.06 -7.29
CA SER A 29 -5.77 -21.03 -6.73
C SER A 29 -4.86 -20.44 -5.64
N THR A 30 -4.27 -21.30 -4.81
CA THR A 30 -3.32 -20.89 -3.76
C THR A 30 -2.04 -20.28 -4.32
N GLN A 31 -1.58 -20.73 -5.48
CA GLN A 31 -0.38 -20.18 -6.13
C GLN A 31 -0.61 -18.74 -6.66
N GLU A 32 -1.82 -18.45 -7.15
CA GLU A 32 -2.23 -17.09 -7.53
C GLU A 32 -2.40 -16.19 -6.29
N PHE A 33 -2.90 -16.73 -5.18
CA PHE A 33 -3.09 -15.93 -3.97
C PHE A 33 -1.77 -15.55 -3.29
N TYR A 34 -0.81 -16.46 -3.18
CA TYR A 34 0.43 -16.22 -2.44
C TYR A 34 1.58 -15.62 -3.27
N VAL A 35 1.65 -15.93 -4.57
CA VAL A 35 2.79 -15.52 -5.42
C VAL A 35 2.33 -14.78 -6.67
N ALA A 36 1.02 -14.51 -6.81
CA ALA A 36 0.44 -13.87 -7.99
C ALA A 36 0.96 -14.45 -9.32
N GLY A 37 1.13 -15.78 -9.36
CA GLY A 37 1.64 -16.49 -10.53
C GLY A 37 3.06 -16.12 -10.99
N LYS A 38 3.85 -15.38 -10.19
CA LYS A 38 5.19 -14.84 -10.53
C LYS A 38 5.22 -13.93 -11.78
N GLY A 39 4.07 -13.48 -12.27
CA GLY A 39 3.93 -12.75 -13.54
C GLY A 39 3.77 -11.23 -13.42
N ILE A 40 3.81 -10.67 -12.22
CA ILE A 40 3.59 -9.22 -12.02
C ILE A 40 4.81 -8.42 -12.50
N HIS A 41 4.57 -7.43 -13.35
CA HIS A 41 5.61 -6.51 -13.81
C HIS A 41 6.27 -5.77 -12.63
N PRO A 42 7.61 -5.64 -12.59
CA PRO A 42 8.32 -5.06 -11.44
C PRO A 42 7.83 -3.66 -11.04
N VAL A 43 7.45 -2.82 -12.02
CA VAL A 43 6.90 -1.48 -11.75
C VAL A 43 5.53 -1.57 -11.07
N ALA A 44 4.66 -2.48 -11.50
CA ALA A 44 3.35 -2.67 -10.88
C ALA A 44 3.47 -3.18 -9.43
N ASN A 45 4.43 -4.09 -9.18
CA ASN A 45 4.73 -4.54 -7.82
C ASN A 45 5.29 -3.42 -6.93
N GLY A 46 6.16 -2.57 -7.50
CA GLY A 46 6.67 -1.37 -6.82
C GLY A 46 5.57 -0.37 -6.48
N MET A 47 4.62 -0.14 -7.40
CA MET A 47 3.46 0.72 -7.16
C MET A 47 2.52 0.15 -6.08
N ALA A 48 2.27 -1.17 -6.08
CA ALA A 48 1.48 -1.82 -5.04
C ALA A 48 2.13 -1.65 -3.66
N THR A 49 3.44 -1.90 -3.58
CA THR A 49 4.23 -1.73 -2.36
C THR A 49 4.21 -0.27 -1.85
N ALA A 50 4.29 0.70 -2.76
CA ALA A 50 4.18 2.12 -2.42
C ALA A 50 2.76 2.51 -1.95
N ALA A 51 1.72 1.92 -2.54
CA ALA A 51 0.34 2.12 -2.10
C ALA A 51 0.11 1.52 -0.70
N ASP A 52 0.61 0.32 -0.44
CA ASP A 52 0.52 -0.35 0.87
C ASP A 52 1.31 0.40 1.96
N TRP A 53 2.42 1.03 1.58
CA TRP A 53 3.18 1.89 2.49
C TRP A 53 2.38 3.13 2.94
N MET A 54 1.49 3.63 2.09
CA MET A 54 0.60 4.76 2.38
C MET A 54 -0.72 4.30 3.01
N SER A 55 -0.75 4.23 4.34
CA SER A 55 -2.00 4.03 5.08
C SER A 55 -2.82 5.33 5.25
N ALA A 56 -4.13 5.22 5.44
CA ALA A 56 -5.01 6.37 5.69
C ALA A 56 -4.62 7.17 6.95
N ALA A 57 -4.17 6.48 8.00
CA ALA A 57 -3.67 7.11 9.22
C ALA A 57 -2.41 7.95 8.93
N SER A 58 -1.49 7.39 8.13
CA SER A 58 -0.27 8.10 7.72
C SER A 58 -0.59 9.32 6.87
N PHE A 59 -1.59 9.23 5.98
CA PHE A 59 -2.03 10.35 5.14
C PHE A 59 -2.62 11.50 5.96
N ILE A 60 -3.53 11.20 6.90
CA ILE A 60 -4.14 12.21 7.78
C ILE A 60 -3.07 12.82 8.71
N SER A 61 -2.18 12.00 9.25
CA SER A 61 -1.07 12.46 10.09
C SER A 61 -0.18 13.46 9.35
N MET A 62 0.16 13.19 8.08
CA MET A 62 0.99 14.09 7.28
C MET A 62 0.30 15.44 7.00
N ALA A 63 -1.01 15.42 6.70
CA ALA A 63 -1.79 16.64 6.51
C ALA A 63 -1.81 17.52 7.78
N GLY A 64 -1.99 16.89 8.96
CA GLY A 64 -1.92 17.58 10.25
C GLY A 64 -0.53 18.13 10.55
N LEU A 65 0.52 17.35 10.29
CA LEU A 65 1.90 17.71 10.61
C LEU A 65 2.39 18.88 9.75
N ILE A 66 2.04 18.93 8.46
CA ILE A 66 2.36 20.06 7.58
C ILE A 66 1.49 21.27 7.93
N GLY A 67 0.18 21.07 8.14
CA GLY A 67 -0.76 22.16 8.40
C GLY A 67 -0.55 22.88 9.74
N LEU A 68 -0.01 22.21 10.74
CA LEU A 68 0.24 22.77 12.08
C LEU A 68 1.69 23.26 12.28
N SER A 69 2.60 22.97 11.36
CA SER A 69 3.99 23.43 11.45
C SER A 69 4.11 24.86 10.90
N TYR A 70 4.67 25.79 11.68
CA TYR A 70 4.88 27.18 11.25
C TYR A 70 5.65 27.22 9.92
N ASN A 71 4.98 27.64 8.84
CA ASN A 71 5.44 27.64 7.43
C ASN A 71 5.67 26.27 6.76
N GLY A 72 5.21 25.16 7.34
CA GLY A 72 5.23 23.84 6.68
C GLY A 72 6.61 23.22 6.44
N TYR A 73 7.70 23.98 6.60
CA TYR A 73 9.07 23.53 6.35
C TYR A 73 9.47 22.38 7.29
N GLY A 74 9.17 22.49 8.59
CA GLY A 74 9.42 21.41 9.55
C GLY A 74 8.70 20.11 9.18
N GLY A 75 7.45 20.21 8.74
CA GLY A 75 6.69 19.06 8.23
C GLY A 75 7.24 18.49 6.93
N SER A 76 7.78 19.33 6.03
CA SER A 76 8.40 18.87 4.79
C SER A 76 9.71 18.11 4.98
N VAL A 77 10.52 18.48 5.97
CA VAL A 77 11.75 17.76 6.32
C VAL A 77 11.43 16.38 6.89
N PHE A 78 10.39 16.27 7.73
CA PHE A 78 9.89 14.98 8.21
C PHE A 78 9.42 14.10 7.04
N LEU A 79 8.70 14.67 6.07
CA LEU A 79 8.25 13.96 4.88
C LEU A 79 9.43 13.39 4.08
N MET A 80 10.45 14.20 3.81
CA MET A 80 11.66 13.77 3.11
C MET A 80 12.41 12.65 3.84
N GLY A 81 12.54 12.78 5.17
CA GLY A 81 13.18 11.76 6.00
C GLY A 81 12.40 10.45 6.01
N TRP A 82 11.07 10.51 6.11
CA TRP A 82 10.21 9.34 6.12
C TRP A 82 10.18 8.61 4.77
N THR A 83 9.99 9.33 3.65
CA THR A 83 10.04 8.74 2.30
C THR A 83 11.43 8.22 1.97
N GLY A 84 12.47 8.98 2.29
CA GLY A 84 13.87 8.59 2.04
C GLY A 84 14.28 7.37 2.85
N GLY A 85 13.88 7.30 4.12
CA GLY A 85 14.13 6.16 5.00
C GLY A 85 13.48 4.88 4.50
N TYR A 86 12.24 4.95 4.00
CA TYR A 86 11.56 3.80 3.39
C TYR A 86 12.30 3.27 2.15
N VAL A 87 12.78 4.17 1.28
CA VAL A 87 13.53 3.79 0.07
C VAL A 87 14.85 3.13 0.44
N ILE A 88 15.59 3.69 1.40
CA ILE A 88 16.85 3.10 1.88
C ILE A 88 16.61 1.71 2.47
N LEU A 89 15.61 1.59 3.35
CA LEU A 89 15.21 0.31 3.94
C LEU A 89 14.88 -0.72 2.86
N ALA A 90 14.08 -0.35 1.86
CA ALA A 90 13.69 -1.23 0.76
C ALA A 90 14.92 -1.68 -0.06
N MET A 91 15.85 -0.78 -0.37
CA MET A 91 17.08 -1.12 -1.09
C MET A 91 18.01 -2.04 -0.29
N LEU A 92 18.04 -1.90 1.03
CA LEU A 92 18.85 -2.74 1.91
C LEU A 92 18.22 -4.11 2.13
N ILE A 93 16.91 -4.19 2.39
CA ILE A 93 16.23 -5.45 2.72
C ILE A 93 15.95 -6.30 1.48
N ALA A 94 15.56 -5.68 0.36
CA ALA A 94 15.22 -6.41 -0.87
C ALA A 94 16.30 -7.42 -1.35
N PRO A 95 17.62 -7.11 -1.37
CA PRO A 95 18.64 -8.07 -1.77
C PRO A 95 18.79 -9.23 -0.78
N TYR A 96 18.67 -9.01 0.54
CA TYR A 96 18.72 -10.09 1.53
C TYR A 96 17.51 -11.02 1.42
N LEU A 97 16.31 -10.46 1.22
CA LEU A 97 15.10 -11.25 0.99
C LEU A 97 15.19 -12.06 -0.32
N ARG A 98 15.81 -11.54 -1.39
CA ARG A 98 16.04 -12.31 -2.61
C ARG A 98 17.06 -13.44 -2.42
N LYS A 99 18.04 -13.27 -1.55
CA LYS A 99 19.12 -14.24 -1.30
C LYS A 99 18.73 -15.34 -0.30
N TYR A 100 17.96 -15.01 0.73
CA TYR A 100 17.64 -15.92 1.84
C TYR A 100 16.13 -16.16 2.05
N GLY A 101 15.26 -15.43 1.33
CA GLY A 101 13.82 -15.60 1.35
C GLY A 101 13.41 -16.92 0.71
N SER A 102 13.53 -17.99 1.49
CA SER A 102 13.05 -19.31 1.13
C SER A 102 11.52 -19.31 1.11
N SER A 103 10.99 -19.97 0.07
CA SER A 103 9.57 -20.10 -0.24
C SER A 103 8.73 -20.53 0.98
N PRO A 104 7.55 -19.93 1.24
CA PRO A 104 6.67 -20.34 2.35
C PRO A 104 6.07 -21.75 2.24
N SER A 105 6.52 -22.60 1.31
CA SER A 105 5.90 -23.90 0.99
C SER A 105 6.01 -24.97 2.09
N ARG A 106 6.51 -24.62 3.28
CA ARG A 106 6.57 -25.53 4.44
C ARG A 106 6.15 -24.89 5.77
N ILE A 107 5.59 -23.68 5.74
CA ILE A 107 4.93 -23.11 6.92
C ILE A 107 3.43 -23.20 6.65
N HIS A 108 2.78 -24.09 7.38
CA HIS A 108 1.33 -24.25 7.41
C HIS A 108 0.70 -22.97 7.98
N TRP A 109 0.59 -21.93 7.15
CA TRP A 109 -0.23 -20.78 7.44
C TRP A 109 -1.70 -21.19 7.32
N ARG A 110 -2.30 -21.60 8.45
CA ARG A 110 -3.76 -21.61 8.57
C ARG A 110 -4.24 -20.17 8.40
N PRO A 111 -5.31 -19.95 7.64
CA PRO A 111 -5.78 -18.61 7.32
C PRO A 111 -6.28 -17.95 8.60
N VAL A 112 -5.52 -16.97 9.08
CA VAL A 112 -5.96 -15.98 10.05
C VAL A 112 -5.76 -14.64 9.36
N LEU A 113 -6.81 -13.82 9.41
CA LEU A 113 -7.00 -12.49 8.83
C LEU A 113 -7.80 -12.46 7.52
N LEU A 114 -9.11 -12.75 7.66
CA LEU A 114 -10.14 -11.76 7.30
C LEU A 114 -10.22 -10.72 8.44
#